data_AF-A0A2P4T498-F1
#
_entry.id   AF-A0A2P4T498-F1
#
_cell.length_a   1.000
_cell.length_b   1.000
_cell.length_c   1.000
_cell.angle_alpha   90.00
_cell.angle_beta   90.00
_cell.angle_gamma   90.00
#
_symmetry.space_group_name_H-M   'P 1'
#
loop_
_entity.id
_entity.type
_entity.pdbx_description
1 polymer ?
#
loop_
_entity_poly.entity_id
_entity_poly.type
_entity_poly.pdbx_seq_one_letter_code
_entity_poly.pdbx_strand_id
1 'polypeptide(L)'
;MNCNLVVRYNSILLLMVIPRSLCLTLFFLLSLPPSMHLIQVDSVQRWMEDLKLMTDCECMCILQSKPISAEKDEQNELILSSQYSTSDNLQLLLKRAWIISTELTRIAQKLEKNRWQRVHSMTVRVNCHVRSMINEYNAFTRSSSEEMNQLEKLLIDKCSEFTAFTERCIQTEDEQMLRSMKSCINETLTTVAQYFGQLIELVLTHEAQVSLQDKNKSNYNNKHVHKY
;
A
#
# COMPACT_ATOMS: atom_id res chain seq x y z
N MET A 1 4.98 10.96 -32.38
CA MET A 1 4.61 12.14 -31.57
C MET A 1 4.41 11.67 -30.13
N ASN A 2 5.47 11.60 -29.31
CA ASN A 2 5.46 10.77 -28.08
C ASN A 2 5.53 11.55 -26.75
N CYS A 3 5.38 12.88 -26.75
CA CYS A 3 5.53 13.68 -25.52
C CYS A 3 4.27 13.69 -24.62
N ASN A 4 3.07 13.43 -25.17
CA ASN A 4 1.81 13.52 -24.39
C ASN A 4 1.54 12.30 -23.50
N LEU A 5 2.12 11.13 -23.80
CA LEU A 5 1.84 9.91 -23.04
C LEU A 5 2.52 9.92 -21.66
N VAL A 6 3.77 10.40 -21.60
CA VAL A 6 4.54 10.54 -20.34
C VAL A 6 3.85 11.51 -19.37
N VAL A 7 3.18 12.56 -19.87
CA VAL A 7 2.48 13.54 -19.04
C VAL A 7 1.25 12.93 -18.35
N ARG A 8 0.45 12.10 -19.05
CA ARG A 8 -0.72 11.44 -18.42
C ARG A 8 -0.35 10.36 -17.42
N TYR A 9 0.72 9.59 -17.67
CA TYR A 9 1.27 8.70 -16.65
C TYR A 9 1.76 9.48 -15.43
N ASN A 10 2.40 10.64 -15.63
CA ASN A 10 2.85 11.49 -14.53
C ASN A 10 1.71 12.09 -13.71
N SER A 11 0.55 12.43 -14.25
CA SER A 11 -0.55 13.02 -13.45
C SER A 11 -1.06 12.10 -12.34
N ILE A 12 -1.19 10.79 -12.60
CA ILE A 12 -1.57 9.80 -11.58
C ILE A 12 -0.38 9.47 -10.67
N LEU A 13 0.86 9.49 -11.20
CA LEU A 13 2.07 9.32 -10.39
C LEU A 13 2.32 10.49 -9.42
N LEU A 14 2.00 11.73 -9.80
CA LEU A 14 2.26 12.94 -9.00
C LEU A 14 1.46 12.95 -7.70
N LEU A 15 0.25 12.40 -7.71
CA LEU A 15 -0.59 12.25 -6.51
C LEU A 15 -0.12 11.13 -5.56
N MET A 16 0.83 10.28 -5.98
CA MET A 16 1.42 9.21 -5.16
C MET A 16 2.94 9.33 -4.94
N VAL A 17 3.59 10.41 -5.42
CA VAL A 17 5.05 10.58 -5.35
C VAL A 17 5.42 12.02 -4.96
N ILE A 18 5.41 12.33 -3.65
CA ILE A 18 6.33 13.22 -2.87
C ILE A 18 6.00 13.02 -1.36
N PRO A 19 6.96 12.84 -0.42
CA PRO A 19 8.36 12.43 -0.55
C PRO A 19 8.80 11.30 0.42
N ARG A 20 9.89 10.60 0.04
CA ARG A 20 10.70 9.74 0.93
C ARG A 20 11.68 10.56 1.81
N SER A 21 11.20 11.54 2.56
CA SER A 21 12.07 12.52 3.25
C SER A 21 12.79 12.03 4.52
N LEU A 22 12.64 10.76 4.95
CA LEU A 22 13.03 10.29 6.29
C LEU A 22 13.95 9.06 6.35
N CYS A 23 14.56 8.60 5.24
CA CYS A 23 15.19 7.26 5.21
C CYS A 23 16.67 7.16 4.78
N LEU A 24 17.40 8.28 4.58
CA LEU A 24 18.75 8.21 3.96
C LEU A 24 19.87 9.08 4.59
N THR A 25 19.65 9.76 5.71
CA THR A 25 20.63 10.68 6.33
C THR A 25 21.24 10.20 7.65
N LEU A 26 21.21 8.90 7.97
CA LEU A 26 21.68 8.40 9.28
C LEU A 26 22.42 7.05 9.29
N PHE A 27 22.78 6.47 8.13
CA PHE A 27 23.46 5.16 8.06
C PHE A 27 24.90 5.19 7.51
N PHE A 28 25.44 6.37 7.23
CA PHE A 28 26.83 6.58 6.83
C PHE A 28 27.42 7.74 7.62
N LEU A 29 27.92 7.46 8.85
CA LEU A 29 28.97 8.19 9.56
C LEU A 29 29.15 7.62 10.99
N LEU A 30 30.02 6.62 11.13
CA LEU A 30 31.17 6.61 12.05
C LEU A 30 31.81 5.22 12.06
N SER A 31 33.13 5.14 11.82
CA SER A 31 33.91 3.93 12.07
C SER A 31 35.32 4.26 12.54
N LEU A 32 35.58 3.89 13.80
CA LEU A 32 36.86 3.67 14.49
C LEU A 32 37.86 4.85 14.70
N PRO A 33 38.81 4.73 15.66
CA PRO A 33 39.55 5.85 16.26
C PRO A 33 41.08 5.72 15.94
N PRO A 34 42.11 5.59 16.84
CA PRO A 34 42.20 5.50 18.31
C PRO A 34 42.93 6.69 19.00
N SER A 35 42.92 6.71 20.34
CA SER A 35 43.97 7.32 21.15
C SER A 35 44.45 6.33 22.22
N MET A 36 45.75 6.06 22.27
CA MET A 36 46.36 5.25 23.33
C MET A 36 46.70 6.15 24.51
N HIS A 37 46.34 5.75 25.72
CA HIS A 37 46.96 6.29 26.92
C HIS A 37 47.32 5.18 27.92
N LEU A 38 48.43 5.42 28.61
CA LEU A 38 49.13 4.46 29.47
C LEU A 38 48.22 3.92 30.60
N ILE A 39 48.15 2.61 30.71
CA ILE A 39 47.30 1.91 31.67
C ILE A 39 47.95 1.98 33.07
N GLN A 40 47.33 2.73 33.99
CA GLN A 40 47.69 2.78 35.40
C GLN A 40 47.09 1.57 36.14
N VAL A 41 47.90 0.81 36.88
CA VAL A 41 47.47 -0.48 37.47
C VAL A 41 46.27 -0.32 38.44
N ASP A 42 46.16 0.80 39.14
CA ASP A 42 45.02 1.10 40.04
C ASP A 42 43.67 1.19 39.30
N SER A 43 43.66 1.65 38.05
CA SER A 43 42.42 1.72 37.26
C SER A 43 42.07 0.36 36.65
N VAL A 44 43.06 -0.47 36.32
CA VAL A 44 42.83 -1.87 35.93
C VAL A 44 42.22 -2.66 37.07
N GLN A 45 42.78 -2.56 38.28
CA GLN A 45 42.29 -3.34 39.40
C GLN A 45 40.86 -2.94 39.79
N ARG A 46 40.56 -1.63 39.81
CA ARG A 46 39.19 -1.13 40.01
C ARG A 46 38.24 -1.56 38.89
N TRP A 47 38.67 -1.47 37.63
CA TRP A 47 37.90 -2.00 36.50
C TRP A 47 37.66 -3.52 36.63
N MET A 48 38.61 -4.31 37.13
CA MET A 48 38.43 -5.74 37.41
C MET A 48 37.52 -6.02 38.62
N GLU A 49 37.39 -5.09 39.57
CA GLU A 49 36.44 -5.16 40.67
C GLU A 49 35.02 -4.84 40.17
N ASP A 50 34.86 -3.81 39.34
CA ASP A 50 33.59 -3.45 38.69
C ASP A 50 33.13 -4.53 37.70
N LEU A 51 34.05 -5.10 36.91
CA LEU A 51 33.77 -6.15 35.92
C LEU A 51 33.25 -7.46 36.56
N LYS A 52 33.57 -7.75 37.83
CA LYS A 52 32.98 -8.90 38.55
C LYS A 52 31.50 -8.73 38.84
N LEU A 53 31.01 -7.49 38.85
CA LEU A 53 29.61 -7.14 39.09
C LEU A 53 28.86 -6.84 37.78
N MET A 54 29.58 -6.63 36.67
CA MET A 54 29.00 -6.57 35.34
C MET A 54 28.55 -7.96 34.88
N THR A 55 27.24 -8.12 34.72
CA THR A 55 26.64 -9.26 34.04
C THR A 55 25.88 -8.77 32.81
N ASP A 56 26.17 -9.34 31.64
CA ASP A 56 25.33 -9.16 30.45
C ASP A 56 23.98 -9.86 30.68
N CYS A 57 22.98 -9.10 31.11
CA CYS A 57 21.63 -9.61 31.29
C CYS A 57 20.83 -9.51 29.98
N GLU A 58 20.23 -10.63 29.57
CA GLU A 58 19.12 -10.60 28.60
C GLU A 58 17.89 -9.89 29.22
N CYS A 59 16.84 -9.64 28.43
CA CYS A 59 15.67 -8.91 28.91
C CYS A 59 14.93 -9.68 30.01
N MET A 60 15.20 -9.35 31.27
CA MET A 60 14.60 -9.98 32.46
C MET A 60 13.09 -9.69 32.63
N CYS A 61 12.54 -8.79 31.82
CA CYS A 61 11.14 -8.37 31.87
C CYS A 61 10.32 -8.97 30.71
N ILE A 62 9.75 -10.16 30.91
CA ILE A 62 8.75 -10.69 29.98
C ILE A 62 7.41 -9.99 30.25
N LEU A 63 7.18 -8.87 29.54
CA LEU A 63 5.90 -8.18 29.54
C LEU A 63 4.87 -8.96 28.69
N GLN A 64 4.06 -9.79 29.35
CA GLN A 64 2.88 -10.36 28.72
C GLN A 64 1.78 -9.30 28.64
N SER A 65 1.53 -8.76 27.45
CA SER A 65 0.29 -8.04 27.20
C SER A 65 -0.86 -9.04 27.20
N LYS A 66 -1.88 -8.78 28.02
CA LYS A 66 -3.21 -9.25 27.65
C LYS A 66 -3.65 -8.40 26.46
N PRO A 67 -4.12 -8.97 25.33
CA PRO A 67 -4.90 -8.18 24.41
C PRO A 67 -6.08 -7.60 25.19
N ILE A 68 -6.45 -6.36 24.90
CA ILE A 68 -7.71 -5.80 25.40
C ILE A 68 -8.80 -6.50 24.59
N SER A 69 -9.19 -7.70 25.02
CA SER A 69 -10.44 -8.33 24.57
C SER A 69 -11.56 -7.39 24.96
N ALA A 70 -12.44 -7.05 24.01
CA ALA A 70 -13.54 -6.11 24.19
C ALA A 70 -14.68 -6.74 25.01
N GLU A 71 -14.35 -7.25 26.19
CA GLU A 71 -15.23 -7.99 27.09
C GLU A 71 -15.60 -7.14 28.31
N LYS A 72 -16.26 -6.01 28.02
CA LYS A 72 -17.42 -5.43 28.76
C LYS A 72 -17.61 -3.97 28.38
N ASP A 73 -18.58 -3.72 27.50
CA ASP A 73 -19.66 -2.73 27.68
C ASP A 73 -20.52 -2.73 26.41
N GLU A 74 -21.48 -3.66 26.38
CA GLU A 74 -22.23 -4.13 25.19
C GLU A 74 -23.05 -3.06 24.44
N GLN A 75 -23.12 -1.83 24.96
CA GLN A 75 -23.90 -0.74 24.36
C GLN A 75 -23.05 0.45 23.84
N ASN A 76 -21.77 0.58 24.23
CA ASN A 76 -20.91 1.72 23.85
C ASN A 76 -19.71 1.31 22.98
N GLU A 77 -19.19 0.09 23.14
CA GLU A 77 -18.06 -0.45 22.35
C GLU A 77 -18.36 -0.56 20.84
N LEU A 78 -19.62 -0.76 20.47
CA LEU A 78 -20.03 -1.03 19.08
C LEU A 78 -19.74 0.17 18.14
N ILE A 79 -19.69 1.40 18.67
CA ILE A 79 -19.37 2.60 17.89
C ILE A 79 -17.86 2.81 17.74
N LEU A 80 -17.08 2.51 18.79
CA LEU A 80 -15.62 2.71 18.78
C LEU A 80 -14.90 1.58 18.03
N SER A 81 -15.25 0.32 18.28
CA SER A 81 -14.73 -0.84 17.54
C SER A 81 -15.02 -0.75 16.03
N SER A 82 -16.20 -0.25 15.64
CA SER A 82 -16.54 0.02 14.24
C SER A 82 -15.66 1.11 13.61
N GLN A 83 -15.18 2.11 14.35
CA GLN A 83 -14.33 3.17 13.79
C GLN A 83 -12.88 2.71 13.59
N TYR A 84 -12.32 1.95 14.55
CA TYR A 84 -10.98 1.36 14.41
C TYR A 84 -10.91 0.38 13.23
N SER A 85 -11.88 -0.54 13.13
CA SER A 85 -11.95 -1.49 12.01
C SER A 85 -12.07 -0.82 10.63
N THR A 86 -12.87 0.24 10.46
CA THR A 86 -12.94 0.97 9.19
C THR A 86 -11.62 1.67 8.84
N SER A 87 -10.92 2.24 9.82
CA SER A 87 -9.59 2.84 9.62
C SER A 87 -8.57 1.81 9.12
N ASP A 88 -8.54 0.62 9.73
CA ASP A 88 -7.60 -0.44 9.37
C ASP A 88 -7.91 -1.04 7.98
N ASN A 89 -9.20 -1.21 7.65
CA ASN A 89 -9.66 -1.65 6.34
C ASN A 89 -9.30 -0.65 5.23
N LEU A 90 -9.46 0.65 5.48
CA LEU A 90 -9.04 1.71 4.55
C LEU A 90 -7.51 1.73 4.36
N GLN A 91 -6.76 1.52 5.44
CA GLN A 91 -5.30 1.42 5.37
C GLN A 91 -4.85 0.18 4.59
N LEU A 92 -5.54 -0.96 4.73
CA LEU A 92 -5.30 -2.16 3.93
C LEU A 92 -5.57 -1.90 2.44
N LEU A 93 -6.71 -1.29 2.11
CA LEU A 93 -7.03 -0.89 0.74
C LEU A 93 -5.92 -0.02 0.12
N LEU A 94 -5.48 1.03 0.82
CA LEU A 94 -4.42 1.93 0.35
C LEU A 94 -3.08 1.20 0.14
N LYS A 95 -2.71 0.29 1.05
CA LYS A 95 -1.51 -0.56 0.91
C LYS A 95 -1.61 -1.44 -0.34
N ARG A 96 -2.75 -2.09 -0.57
CA ARG A 96 -3.00 -2.91 -1.76
C ARG A 96 -3.00 -2.10 -3.03
N ALA A 97 -3.61 -0.91 -3.00
CA ALA A 97 -3.68 -0.03 -4.15
C ALA A 97 -2.29 0.44 -4.58
N TRP A 98 -1.43 0.79 -3.62
CA TRP A 98 -0.02 1.11 -3.87
C TRP A 98 0.73 -0.06 -4.50
N ILE A 99 0.55 -1.30 -4.02
CA ILE A 99 1.16 -2.50 -4.63
C ILE A 99 0.76 -2.60 -6.11
N ILE A 100 -0.53 -2.49 -6.43
CA ILE A 100 -1.04 -2.56 -7.80
C ILE A 100 -0.46 -1.43 -8.68
N SER A 101 -0.45 -0.19 -8.21
CA SER A 101 0.18 0.95 -8.91
C SER A 101 1.66 0.72 -9.22
N THR A 102 2.44 0.19 -8.27
CA THR A 102 3.85 -0.11 -8.50
C THR A 102 4.04 -1.27 -9.49
N GLU A 103 3.16 -2.27 -9.48
CA GLU A 103 3.19 -3.38 -10.42
C GLU A 103 2.84 -2.94 -11.85
N LEU A 104 1.78 -2.13 -12.05
CA LEU A 104 1.45 -1.51 -13.33
C LEU A 104 2.61 -0.69 -13.89
N THR A 105 3.24 0.13 -13.05
CA THR A 105 4.44 0.91 -13.41
C THR A 105 5.60 0.01 -13.83
N ARG A 106 5.85 -1.09 -13.10
CA ARG A 106 6.88 -2.07 -13.46
C ARG A 106 6.53 -2.80 -14.78
N ILE A 107 5.26 -3.08 -15.06
CA ILE A 107 4.84 -3.70 -16.32
C ILE A 107 5.20 -2.80 -17.51
N ALA A 108 4.90 -1.49 -17.45
CA ALA A 108 5.33 -0.53 -18.47
C ALA A 108 6.86 -0.58 -18.70
N GLN A 109 7.66 -0.61 -17.62
CA GLN A 109 9.13 -0.73 -17.72
C GLN A 109 9.63 -2.06 -18.32
N LYS A 110 8.86 -3.15 -18.21
CA LYS A 110 9.19 -4.44 -18.86
C LYS A 110 8.71 -4.49 -20.31
N LEU A 111 7.58 -3.86 -20.60
CA LEU A 111 7.03 -3.68 -21.95
C LEU A 111 7.99 -2.87 -22.82
N GLU A 112 8.55 -1.77 -22.29
CA GLU A 112 9.51 -0.97 -23.04
C GLU A 112 10.79 -1.74 -23.40
N LYS A 113 11.15 -2.72 -22.59
CA LYS A 113 12.32 -3.60 -22.80
C LYS A 113 11.95 -4.91 -23.52
N ASN A 114 10.76 -4.98 -24.12
CA ASN A 114 10.21 -6.13 -24.84
C ASN A 114 10.31 -7.47 -24.07
N ARG A 115 10.21 -7.42 -22.72
CA ARG A 115 10.36 -8.62 -21.86
C ARG A 115 9.03 -9.36 -21.71
N TRP A 116 8.49 -9.85 -22.82
CA TRP A 116 7.12 -10.40 -22.95
C TRP A 116 6.74 -11.41 -21.85
N GLN A 117 7.58 -12.41 -21.60
CA GLN A 117 7.42 -13.38 -20.52
C GLN A 117 7.21 -12.72 -19.14
N ARG A 118 7.98 -11.66 -18.85
CA ARG A 118 7.87 -10.94 -17.59
C ARG A 118 6.68 -9.98 -17.55
N VAL A 119 6.32 -9.39 -18.69
CA VAL A 119 5.09 -8.58 -18.84
C VAL A 119 3.87 -9.42 -18.49
N HIS A 120 3.68 -10.56 -19.17
CA HIS A 120 2.54 -11.45 -18.95
C HIS A 120 2.47 -11.98 -17.51
N SER A 121 3.57 -12.52 -16.97
CA SER A 121 3.62 -13.01 -15.58
C SER A 121 3.22 -11.94 -14.55
N MET A 122 3.57 -10.67 -14.82
CA MET A 122 3.18 -9.55 -13.97
C MET A 122 1.73 -9.11 -14.21
N THR A 123 1.23 -9.15 -15.45
CA THR A 123 -0.18 -8.88 -15.79
C THR A 123 -1.13 -9.88 -15.13
N VAL A 124 -0.82 -11.18 -15.18
CA VAL A 124 -1.57 -12.24 -14.46
C VAL A 124 -1.64 -11.90 -12.97
N ARG A 125 -0.50 -11.56 -12.36
CA ARG A 125 -0.42 -11.21 -10.93
C ARG A 125 -1.21 -9.95 -10.58
N VAL A 126 -1.16 -8.91 -11.40
CA VAL A 126 -2.00 -7.70 -11.24
C VAL A 126 -3.48 -8.05 -11.31
N ASN A 127 -3.89 -8.89 -12.26
CA ASN A 127 -5.28 -9.32 -12.41
C ASN A 127 -5.78 -10.04 -11.14
N CYS A 128 -4.97 -10.93 -10.55
CA CYS A 128 -5.27 -11.54 -9.26
C CYS A 128 -5.33 -10.52 -8.11
N HIS A 129 -4.37 -9.59 -8.02
CA HIS A 129 -4.35 -8.56 -6.97
C HIS A 129 -5.55 -7.62 -7.03
N VAL A 130 -5.98 -7.22 -8.23
CA VAL A 130 -7.17 -6.37 -8.46
C VAL A 130 -8.43 -7.10 -8.00
N ARG A 131 -8.67 -8.33 -8.47
CA ARG A 131 -9.86 -9.13 -8.07
C ARG A 131 -9.94 -9.34 -6.57
N SER A 132 -8.85 -9.75 -5.93
CA SER A 132 -8.83 -9.95 -4.47
C SER A 132 -8.97 -8.63 -3.70
N MET A 133 -8.52 -7.49 -4.25
CA MET A 133 -8.68 -6.18 -3.61
C MET A 133 -10.15 -5.75 -3.62
N ILE A 134 -10.82 -5.90 -4.77
CA ILE A 134 -12.25 -5.61 -4.93
C ILE A 134 -13.07 -6.51 -4.00
N ASN A 135 -12.78 -7.81 -3.96
CA ASN A 135 -13.49 -8.75 -3.08
C ASN A 135 -13.30 -8.44 -1.59
N GLU A 136 -12.09 -8.10 -1.14
CA GLU A 136 -11.85 -7.69 0.25
C GLU A 136 -12.54 -6.36 0.57
N TYR A 137 -12.45 -5.38 -0.33
CA TYR A 137 -13.13 -4.10 -0.20
C TYR A 137 -14.65 -4.25 -0.04
N ASN A 138 -15.29 -4.98 -0.96
CA ASN A 138 -16.73 -5.24 -0.95
C ASN A 138 -17.20 -6.08 0.25
N ALA A 139 -16.30 -6.74 0.99
CA ALA A 139 -16.65 -7.44 2.21
C ALA A 139 -16.80 -6.51 3.44
N PHE A 140 -16.24 -5.31 3.42
CA PHE A 140 -16.31 -4.36 4.54
C PHE A 140 -17.07 -3.06 4.23
N THR A 141 -17.56 -2.87 3.01
CA THR A 141 -18.29 -1.67 2.61
C THR A 141 -19.78 -1.81 2.84
N ARG A 142 -20.41 -0.75 3.36
CA ARG A 142 -21.84 -0.77 3.74
C ARG A 142 -22.78 -0.44 2.58
N SER A 143 -22.26 0.12 1.49
CA SER A 143 -22.97 0.45 0.27
C SER A 143 -21.98 0.71 -0.87
N SER A 144 -21.99 -0.11 -1.92
CA SER A 144 -21.36 0.28 -3.19
C SER A 144 -22.35 1.10 -4.02
N SER A 145 -21.87 2.09 -4.77
CA SER A 145 -22.70 2.79 -5.75
C SER A 145 -22.77 1.99 -7.06
N GLU A 146 -23.82 2.23 -7.85
CA GLU A 146 -23.94 1.62 -9.19
C GLU A 146 -22.74 1.98 -10.10
N GLU A 147 -22.23 3.20 -9.97
CA GLU A 147 -21.02 3.67 -10.68
C GLU A 147 -19.77 2.86 -10.28
N MET A 148 -19.62 2.54 -8.98
CA MET A 148 -18.53 1.69 -8.49
C MET A 148 -18.63 0.27 -9.05
N ASN A 149 -19.81 -0.34 -8.98
CA ASN A 149 -20.06 -1.69 -9.51
C ASN A 149 -19.74 -1.77 -11.02
N GLN A 150 -20.14 -0.75 -11.80
CA GLN A 150 -19.83 -0.67 -13.23
C GLN A 150 -18.33 -0.53 -13.49
N LEU A 151 -17.63 0.30 -12.71
CA LEU A 151 -16.20 0.53 -12.86
C LEU A 151 -15.35 -0.67 -12.41
N GLU A 152 -15.74 -1.37 -11.34
CA GLU A 152 -15.17 -2.65 -10.92
C GLU A 152 -15.26 -3.69 -12.03
N LYS A 153 -16.42 -3.82 -12.67
CA LYS A 153 -16.62 -4.72 -13.80
C LYS A 153 -15.71 -4.36 -14.97
N LEU A 154 -15.71 -3.09 -15.40
CA LEU A 154 -14.84 -2.60 -16.48
C LEU A 154 -13.35 -2.88 -16.20
N LEU A 155 -12.92 -2.69 -14.95
CA LEU A 155 -11.55 -2.97 -14.52
C LEU A 155 -11.22 -4.47 -14.54
N ILE A 156 -12.11 -5.35 -14.07
CA ILE A 156 -11.92 -6.81 -14.08
C ILE A 156 -11.90 -7.35 -15.53
N ASP A 157 -12.81 -6.87 -16.37
CA ASP A 157 -12.89 -7.24 -17.79
C ASP A 157 -11.61 -6.79 -18.52
N LYS A 158 -11.17 -5.53 -18.32
CA LYS A 158 -9.93 -5.02 -18.94
C LYS A 158 -8.67 -5.71 -18.42
N CYS A 159 -8.59 -6.07 -17.13
CA CYS A 159 -7.49 -6.89 -16.61
C CYS A 159 -7.43 -8.28 -17.25
N SER A 160 -8.59 -8.87 -17.58
CA SER A 160 -8.70 -10.18 -18.23
C SER A 160 -8.29 -10.11 -19.70
N GLU A 161 -8.78 -9.10 -20.43
CA GLU A 161 -8.36 -8.79 -21.79
C GLU A 161 -6.84 -8.55 -21.89
N PHE A 162 -6.28 -7.80 -20.93
CA PHE A 162 -4.83 -7.56 -20.83
C PHE A 162 -4.04 -8.86 -20.63
N THR A 163 -4.56 -9.79 -19.83
CA THR A 163 -3.95 -11.11 -19.62
C THR A 163 -3.92 -11.90 -20.93
N ALA A 164 -5.05 -11.96 -21.67
CA ALA A 164 -5.15 -12.66 -22.95
C ALA A 164 -4.34 -12.00 -24.09
N PHE A 165 -4.14 -10.67 -24.07
CA PHE A 165 -3.24 -9.99 -25.01
C PHE A 165 -1.78 -10.34 -24.77
N THR A 166 -1.35 -10.33 -23.50
CA THR A 166 0.05 -10.60 -23.13
C THR A 166 0.41 -12.08 -23.28
N GLU A 167 -0.54 -12.99 -23.11
CA GLU A 167 -0.39 -14.42 -23.40
C GLU A 167 -0.13 -14.68 -24.90
N ARG A 168 -0.90 -14.05 -25.79
CA ARG A 168 -0.66 -14.16 -27.25
C ARG A 168 0.74 -13.67 -27.67
N CYS A 169 1.30 -12.67 -26.98
CA CYS A 169 2.68 -12.22 -27.23
C CYS A 169 3.76 -13.22 -26.78
N ILE A 170 3.44 -14.17 -25.89
CA ILE A 170 4.37 -15.27 -25.56
C ILE A 170 4.38 -16.32 -26.67
N GLN A 171 3.24 -16.53 -27.32
CA GLN A 171 3.03 -17.55 -28.35
C GLN A 171 3.41 -17.09 -29.77
N THR A 172 3.76 -15.81 -29.94
CA THR A 172 4.05 -15.19 -31.25
C THR A 172 5.55 -15.05 -31.47
N GLU A 173 6.06 -15.66 -32.53
CA GLU A 173 7.48 -15.58 -32.93
C GLU A 173 7.80 -14.41 -33.89
N ASP A 174 6.78 -13.84 -34.56
CA ASP A 174 6.96 -12.71 -35.49
C ASP A 174 7.21 -11.38 -34.77
N GLU A 175 8.43 -10.85 -34.89
CA GLU A 175 8.79 -9.53 -34.37
C GLU A 175 7.91 -8.38 -34.87
N GLN A 176 7.45 -8.43 -36.12
CA GLN A 176 6.65 -7.35 -36.71
C GLN A 176 5.24 -7.33 -36.12
N MET A 177 4.65 -8.51 -35.89
CA MET A 177 3.43 -8.66 -35.11
C MET A 177 3.62 -8.24 -33.65
N LEU A 178 4.73 -8.62 -33.00
CA LEU A 178 5.03 -8.18 -31.62
C LEU A 178 5.17 -6.65 -31.50
N ARG A 179 5.72 -5.97 -32.52
CA ARG A 179 5.80 -4.50 -32.55
C ARG A 179 4.43 -3.83 -32.62
N SER A 180 3.50 -4.36 -33.43
CA SER A 180 2.13 -3.80 -33.49
C SER A 180 1.34 -4.11 -32.21
N MET A 181 1.49 -5.32 -31.66
CA MET A 181 0.90 -5.71 -30.37
C MET A 181 1.43 -4.85 -29.21
N LYS A 182 2.68 -4.36 -29.24
CA LYS A 182 3.22 -3.46 -28.20
C LYS A 182 2.37 -2.21 -27.98
N SER A 183 1.87 -1.58 -29.05
CA SER A 183 1.02 -0.38 -28.91
C SER A 183 -0.31 -0.71 -28.23
N CYS A 184 -1.00 -1.74 -28.74
CA CYS A 184 -2.28 -2.20 -28.20
C CYS A 184 -2.17 -2.64 -26.72
N ILE A 185 -1.06 -3.28 -26.34
CA ILE A 185 -0.75 -3.64 -24.96
C ILE A 185 -0.50 -2.40 -24.09
N ASN A 186 0.20 -1.39 -24.60
CA ASN A 186 0.46 -0.15 -23.88
C ASN A 186 -0.84 0.67 -23.68
N GLU A 187 -1.70 0.72 -24.69
CA GLU A 187 -3.04 1.31 -24.61
C GLU A 187 -3.88 0.57 -23.56
N THR A 188 -3.93 -0.76 -23.61
CA THR A 188 -4.63 -1.61 -22.64
C THR A 188 -4.13 -1.41 -21.21
N LEU A 189 -2.80 -1.36 -21.01
CA LEU A 189 -2.18 -1.04 -19.72
C LEU A 189 -2.58 0.35 -19.22
N THR A 190 -2.65 1.33 -20.12
CA THR A 190 -3.09 2.70 -19.80
C THR A 190 -4.56 2.70 -19.36
N THR A 191 -5.45 1.99 -20.06
CA THR A 191 -6.87 1.85 -19.68
C THR A 191 -7.05 1.15 -18.34
N VAL A 192 -6.31 0.07 -18.08
CA VAL A 192 -6.33 -0.61 -16.77
C VAL A 192 -5.90 0.33 -15.65
N ALA A 193 -4.81 1.09 -15.85
CA ALA A 193 -4.36 2.08 -14.86
C ALA A 193 -5.36 3.22 -14.63
N GLN A 194 -6.10 3.64 -15.68
CA GLN A 194 -7.15 4.66 -15.58
C GLN A 194 -8.36 4.16 -14.78
N TYR A 195 -8.94 3.01 -15.14
CA TYR A 195 -10.09 2.45 -14.41
C TYR A 195 -9.72 2.12 -12.96
N PHE A 196 -8.51 1.62 -12.73
CA PHE A 196 -8.00 1.36 -11.39
C PHE A 196 -7.86 2.67 -10.56
N GLY A 197 -7.29 3.73 -11.15
CA GLY A 197 -7.17 5.03 -10.49
C GLY A 197 -8.53 5.64 -10.14
N GLN A 198 -9.46 5.63 -11.10
CA GLN A 198 -10.83 6.11 -10.91
C GLN A 198 -11.58 5.32 -9.82
N LEU A 199 -11.40 4.00 -9.76
CA LEU A 199 -12.04 3.18 -8.73
C LEU A 199 -11.54 3.55 -7.34
N ILE A 200 -10.22 3.69 -7.17
CA ILE A 200 -9.65 4.13 -5.89
C ILE A 200 -10.11 5.54 -5.52
N GLU A 201 -10.16 6.48 -6.46
CA GLU A 201 -10.67 7.84 -6.22
C GLU A 201 -12.13 7.84 -5.77
N LEU A 202 -13.00 7.07 -6.43
CA LEU A 202 -14.42 6.97 -6.11
C LEU A 202 -14.65 6.30 -4.75
N VAL A 203 -13.91 5.23 -4.44
CA VAL A 203 -13.91 4.57 -3.13
C VAL A 203 -13.49 5.53 -2.02
N LEU A 204 -12.36 6.24 -2.17
CA LEU A 204 -11.87 7.18 -1.16
C LEU A 204 -12.83 8.35 -0.95
N THR A 205 -13.49 8.79 -2.02
CA THR A 205 -14.52 9.85 -1.97
C THR A 205 -15.76 9.37 -1.21
N HIS A 206 -16.23 8.14 -1.44
CA HIS A 206 -17.33 7.53 -0.70
C HIS A 206 -17.03 7.45 0.80
N GLU A 207 -15.89 6.87 1.19
CA GLU A 207 -15.50 6.72 2.60
C GLU A 207 -15.32 8.07 3.31
N ALA A 208 -14.81 9.09 2.61
CA ALA A 208 -14.73 10.45 3.13
C ALA A 208 -16.13 11.06 3.37
N GLN A 209 -17.08 10.85 2.45
CA GLN A 209 -18.45 11.34 2.60
C GLN A 209 -19.19 10.65 3.77
N VAL A 210 -19.09 9.32 3.88
CA VAL A 210 -19.66 8.55 5.01
C VAL A 210 -19.08 9.06 6.34
N SER A 211 -17.75 9.21 6.42
CA SER A 211 -17.05 9.73 7.61
C SER A 211 -17.50 11.14 8.03
N LEU A 212 -17.88 12.00 7.07
CA LEU A 212 -18.42 13.33 7.34
C LEU A 212 -19.88 13.26 7.82
N GLN A 213 -20.71 12.40 7.22
CA GLN A 213 -22.11 12.23 7.63
C GLN A 213 -22.21 11.72 9.07
N ASP A 214 -21.39 10.75 9.48
CA ASP A 214 -21.45 10.17 10.81
C ASP A 214 -20.96 11.15 11.89
N LYS A 215 -19.95 11.96 11.60
CA LYS A 215 -19.54 13.10 12.45
C LYS A 215 -20.67 14.12 12.61
N ASN A 216 -21.39 14.45 11.53
CA ASN A 216 -22.50 15.39 11.57
C ASN A 216 -23.69 14.86 12.40
N LYS A 217 -24.06 13.57 12.25
CA LYS A 217 -25.10 12.90 13.06
C LYS A 217 -24.73 12.89 14.55
N SER A 218 -23.48 12.53 14.88
CA SER A 218 -22.98 12.52 16.26
C SER A 218 -23.05 13.90 16.92
N ASN A 219 -22.65 14.96 16.20
CA ASN A 219 -22.72 16.34 16.68
C ASN A 219 -24.17 16.83 16.89
N TYR A 220 -25.11 16.38 16.04
CA TYR A 220 -26.53 16.66 16.21
C TYR A 220 -27.12 16.02 17.47
N ASN A 221 -26.78 14.75 17.75
CA ASN A 221 -27.24 14.05 18.94
C ASN A 221 -26.70 14.69 20.23
N ASN A 222 -25.40 15.04 20.27
CA ASN A 222 -24.80 15.69 21.45
C ASN A 222 -25.45 17.06 21.77
N LYS A 223 -25.90 17.82 20.76
CA LYS A 223 -26.62 19.09 20.97
C LYS A 223 -28.03 18.94 21.54
N HIS A 224 -28.63 17.75 21.45
CA HIS A 224 -29.93 17.47 22.05
C HIS A 224 -29.84 16.90 23.48
N VAL A 225 -28.73 16.27 23.85
CA VAL A 225 -28.51 15.75 25.22
C VAL A 225 -28.31 16.89 26.24
N HIS A 226 -27.67 18.01 25.85
CA HIS A 226 -27.49 19.19 26.71
C HIS A 226 -28.70 20.15 26.76
N LYS A 227 -29.92 19.66 26.55
CA LYS A 227 -31.17 20.47 26.58
C LYS A 227 -32.22 20.00 27.60
N TYR A 228 -31.84 19.09 28.50
CA TYR A 228 -32.63 18.63 29.65
C TYR A 228 -31.80 18.74 30.92
#